data_AF-A0A558C1S4-F1
#
_entry.id   AF-A0A558C1S4-F1
#
_cell.length_a   1.000
_cell.length_b   1.000
_cell.length_c   1.000
_cell.angle_alpha   90.00
_cell.angle_beta   90.00
_cell.angle_gamma   90.00
#
_symmetry.space_group_name_H-M   'P 1'
#
loop_
_entity.id
_entity.type
_entity.pdbx_description
1 polymer ?
#
loop_
_entity_poly.entity_id
_entity_poly.type
_entity_poly.pdbx_seq_one_letter_code
_entity_poly.pdbx_strand_id
1 'polypeptide(L)'
;MKYLLVIGLSLGMRVAGACDCLFLTMQQAYRAADYVVRARVIALRDTVHYDLYSNPVRPPFRSGYLPVLRINKLYKGRLSSRQQVYLTAGSGTMCDAYFQQGAEYLLFINKYKGEYTTSTCQRSFLLTDTVSLKEFELLVK
;
A
#
# COMPACT_ATOMS: atom_id res chain seq x y z
N MET A 1 -18.63 58.29 16.21
CA MET A 1 -18.35 57.36 15.10
C MET A 1 -17.08 56.57 15.43
N LYS A 2 -17.20 55.32 15.85
CA LYS A 2 -16.10 54.35 15.95
C LYS A 2 -16.72 52.94 16.00
N TYR A 3 -16.93 52.33 14.83
CA TYR A 3 -17.22 50.91 14.72
C TYR A 3 -16.00 50.27 14.06
N LEU A 4 -15.16 49.62 14.87
CA LEU A 4 -14.04 48.82 14.40
C LEU A 4 -14.61 47.49 13.90
N LEU A 5 -14.59 47.29 12.58
CA LEU A 5 -15.02 46.09 11.90
C LEU A 5 -13.92 45.03 12.05
N VAL A 6 -14.04 44.16 13.05
CA VAL A 6 -13.17 42.98 13.19
C VAL A 6 -13.67 41.93 12.20
N ILE A 7 -13.03 41.89 11.02
CA ILE A 7 -13.25 40.82 10.03
C ILE A 7 -12.59 39.57 10.59
N GLY A 8 -13.41 38.68 11.15
CA GLY A 8 -13.01 37.36 11.61
C GLY A 8 -12.58 36.50 10.42
N LEU A 9 -11.27 36.45 10.16
CA LEU A 9 -10.66 35.51 9.23
C LEU A 9 -10.59 34.13 9.89
N SER A 10 -11.73 33.44 10.01
CA SER A 10 -11.76 32.02 10.35
C SER A 10 -11.25 31.23 9.14
N LEU A 11 -9.93 31.14 9.02
CA LEU A 11 -9.24 30.18 8.17
C LEU A 11 -9.75 28.78 8.50
N GLY A 12 -10.59 28.23 7.62
CA GLY A 12 -10.93 26.82 7.63
C GLY A 12 -9.66 26.01 7.39
N MET A 13 -9.02 25.59 8.49
CA MET A 13 -7.94 24.61 8.46
C MET A 13 -8.51 23.33 7.84
N ARG A 14 -8.25 23.12 6.55
CA ARG A 14 -8.40 21.81 5.94
C ARG A 14 -7.38 20.91 6.62
N VAL A 15 -7.85 20.07 7.54
CA VAL A 15 -6.99 19.08 8.20
C VAL A 15 -6.38 18.23 7.09
N ALA A 16 -5.07 18.34 6.91
CA ALA A 16 -4.34 17.45 6.04
C ALA A 16 -4.55 16.04 6.60
N GLY A 17 -5.30 15.20 5.90
CA GLY A 17 -5.55 13.82 6.30
C GLY A 17 -4.26 13.03 6.16
N ALA A 18 -3.43 13.01 7.21
CA ALA A 18 -2.35 12.07 7.34
C ALA A 18 -2.94 10.67 7.61
N CYS A 19 -2.26 9.64 7.13
CA CYS A 19 -2.63 8.26 7.41
C CYS A 19 -2.33 7.95 8.88
N ASP A 20 -3.38 7.73 9.67
CA ASP A 20 -3.22 7.20 11.02
C ASP A 20 -3.42 5.68 10.97
N CYS A 21 -2.31 4.95 11.02
CA CYS A 21 -2.34 3.49 10.99
C CYS A 21 -2.45 2.96 12.42
N LEU A 22 -3.42 2.08 12.67
CA LEU A 22 -3.41 1.27 13.87
C LEU A 22 -2.19 0.34 13.84
N PHE A 23 -1.38 0.36 14.91
CA PHE A 23 -0.26 -0.56 15.07
C PHE A 23 -0.79 -1.97 15.35
N LEU A 24 -0.88 -2.79 14.29
CA LEU A 24 -1.24 -4.19 14.41
C LEU A 24 0.00 -5.05 14.67
N THR A 25 -0.15 -6.14 15.42
CA THR A 25 0.86 -7.21 15.46
C THR A 25 0.83 -8.03 14.17
N MET A 26 1.88 -8.80 13.88
CA MET A 26 1.89 -9.70 12.70
C MET A 26 0.71 -10.67 12.71
N GLN A 27 0.37 -11.21 13.88
CA GLN A 27 -0.77 -12.11 14.03
C GLN A 27 -2.11 -11.40 13.77
N GLN A 28 -2.27 -10.16 14.23
CA GLN A 28 -3.48 -9.37 13.97
C GLN A 28 -3.60 -9.02 12.48
N ALA A 29 -2.50 -8.58 11.85
CA ALA A 29 -2.47 -8.31 10.41
C ALA A 29 -2.80 -9.56 9.60
N TYR A 30 -2.23 -10.72 9.96
CA TYR A 30 -2.53 -12.00 9.31
C TYR A 30 -4.00 -12.40 9.43
N ARG A 31 -4.60 -12.19 10.61
CA ARG A 31 -6.03 -12.47 10.82
C ARG A 31 -6.93 -11.52 10.05
N ALA A 32 -6.59 -10.23 10.00
CA ALA A 32 -7.37 -9.20 9.33
C ALA A 32 -7.32 -9.28 7.79
N ALA A 33 -6.21 -9.74 7.21
CA ALA A 33 -6.03 -9.79 5.77
C ALA A 33 -6.87 -10.88 5.09
N ASP A 34 -7.45 -10.61 3.92
CA ASP A 34 -8.14 -11.66 3.14
C ASP A 34 -7.15 -12.65 2.52
N TYR A 35 -6.00 -12.15 2.10
CA TYR A 35 -4.92 -12.92 1.50
C TYR A 35 -3.57 -12.55 2.11
N VAL A 36 -2.71 -13.55 2.24
CA VAL A 36 -1.31 -13.35 2.62
C VAL A 36 -0.44 -14.12 1.64
N VAL A 37 0.42 -13.39 0.92
CA VAL A 37 1.18 -13.94 -0.20
C VAL A 37 2.63 -13.50 -0.16
N ARG A 38 3.52 -14.37 -0.63
CA ARG A 38 4.81 -13.97 -1.16
C ARG A 38 4.64 -13.72 -2.65
N ALA A 39 4.97 -12.52 -3.11
CA ALA A 39 4.79 -12.15 -4.51
C ALA A 39 5.94 -11.29 -5.02
N ARG A 40 6.20 -11.38 -6.33
CA ARG A 40 7.12 -10.49 -7.04
C ARG A 40 6.34 -9.45 -7.84
N VAL A 41 6.79 -8.20 -7.80
CA VAL A 41 6.28 -7.15 -8.67
C VAL A 41 6.85 -7.35 -10.08
N ILE A 42 6.01 -7.70 -11.05
CA ILE A 42 6.44 -7.97 -12.42
C ILE A 42 6.30 -6.75 -13.34
N ALA A 43 5.36 -5.85 -13.02
CA ALA A 43 5.15 -4.59 -13.74
C ALA A 43 4.53 -3.56 -12.80
N LEU A 44 4.62 -2.28 -13.19
CA LEU A 44 3.94 -1.16 -12.55
C LEU A 44 3.03 -0.52 -13.61
N ARG A 45 1.75 -0.31 -13.30
CA ARG A 45 0.77 0.22 -14.27
C ARG A 45 0.72 1.74 -14.32
N ASP A 46 1.15 2.40 -13.23
CA ASP A 46 1.16 3.85 -13.08
C ASP A 46 2.42 4.51 -13.66
N THR A 47 3.46 3.74 -13.99
CA THR A 47 4.69 4.26 -14.62
C THR A 47 4.63 4.33 -16.14
N VAL A 48 3.58 3.79 -16.78
CA VAL A 48 3.50 3.65 -18.23
C VAL A 48 2.93 4.91 -18.91
N HIS A 49 2.10 5.72 -18.23
CA HIS A 49 1.37 6.83 -18.88
C HIS A 49 1.10 8.11 -18.05
N TYR A 50 1.80 8.36 -16.95
CA TYR A 50 1.49 9.52 -16.11
C TYR A 50 2.61 10.55 -15.96
N ASP A 51 2.59 11.53 -16.86
CA ASP A 51 3.07 12.91 -16.64
C ASP A 51 1.98 13.76 -15.94
N LEU A 52 1.14 13.16 -15.08
CA LEU A 52 0.13 13.94 -14.33
C LEU A 52 0.73 14.76 -13.19
N TYR A 53 1.97 14.45 -12.81
CA TYR A 53 2.79 15.24 -11.92
C TYR A 53 4.20 15.18 -12.46
N SER A 54 4.59 16.18 -13.23
CA SER A 54 5.97 16.55 -13.52
C SER A 54 6.69 16.84 -12.20
N ASN A 55 6.98 15.77 -11.45
CA ASN A 55 7.79 15.77 -10.25
C ASN A 55 9.22 15.44 -10.69
N PRO A 56 10.10 16.44 -10.84
CA PRO A 56 11.45 16.28 -11.38
C PRO A 56 12.40 15.47 -10.47
N VAL A 57 11.92 14.94 -9.34
CA VAL A 57 12.73 14.24 -8.33
C VAL A 57 12.58 12.71 -8.40
N ARG A 58 11.94 12.13 -9.42
CA ARG A 58 11.82 10.66 -9.54
C ARG A 58 12.88 10.06 -10.48
N PRO A 59 13.94 9.40 -9.95
CA PRO A 59 14.91 8.64 -10.75
C PRO A 59 14.20 7.43 -11.43
N PRO A 60 14.79 6.80 -12.46
CA PRO A 60 14.04 6.18 -13.55
C PRO A 60 13.07 5.09 -13.06
N PHE A 61 11.78 5.34 -13.23
CA PHE A 61 10.58 4.47 -13.24
C PHE A 61 10.68 3.03 -12.70
N ARG A 62 11.34 2.77 -11.57
CA ARG A 62 11.40 1.44 -10.95
C ARG A 62 10.44 1.27 -9.78
N SER A 63 9.67 2.29 -9.44
CA SER A 63 8.71 2.20 -8.34
C SER A 63 7.39 2.93 -8.65
N GLY A 64 6.29 2.45 -8.04
CA GLY A 64 4.92 2.90 -8.30
C GLY A 64 3.90 2.36 -7.29
N TYR A 65 2.65 2.79 -7.39
CA TYR A 65 1.54 2.46 -6.49
C TYR A 65 0.60 1.38 -7.06
N LEU A 66 0.66 1.11 -8.37
CA LEU A 66 -0.25 0.17 -9.04
C LEU A 66 0.51 -1.06 -9.57
N PRO A 67 1.06 -1.93 -8.71
CA PRO A 67 1.84 -3.08 -9.14
C PRO A 67 0.96 -4.19 -9.73
N VAL A 68 1.55 -4.91 -10.69
CA VAL A 68 1.11 -6.24 -11.11
C VAL A 68 1.99 -7.27 -10.42
N LEU A 69 1.36 -8.20 -9.72
CA LEU A 69 2.03 -9.19 -8.90
C LEU A 69 1.98 -10.56 -9.55
N ARG A 70 3.11 -11.27 -9.52
CA ARG A 70 3.15 -12.72 -9.69
C ARG A 70 3.25 -13.37 -8.32
N ILE A 71 2.28 -14.22 -7.99
CA ILE A 71 2.25 -14.92 -6.71
C ILE A 71 3.25 -16.09 -6.73
N ASN A 72 4.21 -16.09 -5.80
CA ASN A 72 5.19 -17.17 -5.65
C ASN A 72 4.73 -18.19 -4.61
N LYS A 73 4.09 -17.72 -3.52
CA LYS A 73 3.57 -18.57 -2.44
C LYS A 73 2.33 -17.94 -1.82
N LEU A 74 1.32 -18.76 -1.52
CA LEU A 74 0.09 -18.39 -0.84
C LEU A 74 0.13 -18.94 0.58
N TYR A 75 -0.01 -18.07 1.58
CA TYR A 75 -0.08 -18.45 3.00
C TYR A 75 -1.52 -18.41 3.51
N LYS A 76 -2.32 -17.44 3.05
CA LYS A 76 -3.74 -17.30 3.41
C LYS A 76 -4.58 -16.96 2.18
N GLY A 77 -5.82 -17.46 2.17
CA GLY A 77 -6.81 -17.23 1.12
C GLY A 77 -6.78 -18.32 0.05
N ARG A 78 -7.44 -18.06 -1.07
CA ARG A 78 -7.46 -18.94 -2.24
C ARG A 78 -7.28 -18.13 -3.51
N LEU A 79 -6.14 -18.31 -4.17
CA LEU A 79 -5.79 -17.71 -5.45
C LEU A 79 -5.26 -18.82 -6.37
N SER A 80 -5.51 -18.69 -7.68
CA SER A 80 -4.87 -19.58 -8.65
C SER A 80 -3.38 -19.26 -8.72
N SER A 81 -2.52 -20.28 -8.64
CA SER A 81 -1.06 -20.13 -8.59
C SER A 81 -0.45 -19.51 -9.86
N ARG A 82 -1.20 -19.44 -10.96
CA ARG A 82 -0.79 -18.80 -12.21
C ARG A 82 -1.40 -17.42 -12.43
N GLN A 83 -2.20 -16.93 -11.49
CA GLN A 83 -2.91 -15.67 -11.64
C GLN A 83 -2.00 -14.48 -11.34
N GLN A 84 -2.00 -13.49 -12.25
CA GLN A 84 -1.48 -12.17 -11.95
C GLN A 84 -2.50 -11.43 -11.08
N VAL A 85 -2.04 -10.84 -9.99
CA VAL A 85 -2.88 -10.02 -9.10
C VAL A 85 -2.59 -8.56 -9.37
N TYR A 86 -3.64 -7.81 -9.70
CA TYR A 86 -3.57 -6.38 -9.93
C TYR A 86 -3.97 -5.67 -8.65
N LEU A 87 -3.02 -4.98 -8.03
CA LEU A 87 -3.36 -4.13 -6.88
C LEU A 87 -3.92 -2.79 -7.38
N THR A 88 -4.95 -2.33 -6.68
CA THR A 88 -5.53 -0.99 -6.84
C THR A 88 -5.24 -0.15 -5.59
N ALA A 89 -5.27 1.18 -5.76
CA ALA A 89 -5.16 2.12 -4.66
C ALA A 89 -6.36 1.95 -3.72
N GLY A 90 -6.11 1.88 -2.41
CA GLY A 90 -7.10 1.43 -1.43
C GLY A 90 -8.30 2.37 -1.25
N SER A 91 -8.13 3.66 -1.55
CA SER A 91 -9.20 4.67 -1.43
C SER A 91 -8.82 6.07 -1.97
N GLY A 92 -7.73 6.21 -2.73
CA GLY A 92 -7.24 7.52 -3.17
C GLY A 92 -6.73 8.41 -2.02
N THR A 93 -6.42 7.82 -0.86
CA THR A 93 -5.82 8.48 0.30
C THR A 93 -4.30 8.35 0.24
N MET A 94 -3.55 9.20 0.95
CA MET A 94 -2.07 9.18 0.99
C MET A 94 -1.44 7.90 1.60
N CYS A 95 -2.22 6.83 1.79
CA CYS A 95 -1.81 5.60 2.50
C CYS A 95 -1.48 4.45 1.55
N ASP A 96 -1.46 4.73 0.24
CA ASP A 96 -1.13 3.72 -0.75
C ASP A 96 0.31 3.26 -0.56
N ALA A 97 0.50 1.94 -0.61
CA ALA A 97 1.83 1.36 -0.51
C ALA A 97 2.62 1.60 -1.82
N TYR A 98 3.92 1.86 -1.68
CA TYR A 98 4.83 2.09 -2.79
C TYR A 98 5.67 0.84 -3.06
N PHE A 99 5.74 0.42 -4.32
CA PHE A 99 6.31 -0.85 -4.74
C PHE A 99 7.44 -0.65 -5.71
N GLN A 100 8.47 -1.48 -5.60
CA GLN A 100 9.58 -1.52 -6.55
C GLN A 100 9.40 -2.68 -7.54
N GLN A 101 9.50 -2.39 -8.84
CA GLN A 101 9.49 -3.40 -9.89
C GLN A 101 10.66 -4.37 -9.71
N GLY A 102 10.37 -5.67 -9.84
CA GLY A 102 11.32 -6.76 -9.66
C GLY A 102 11.52 -7.21 -8.21
N ALA A 103 11.15 -6.39 -7.22
CA ALA A 103 11.29 -6.74 -5.82
C ALA A 103 10.25 -7.79 -5.38
N GLU A 104 10.62 -8.56 -4.35
CA GLU A 104 9.74 -9.55 -3.73
C GLU A 104 9.27 -9.06 -2.36
N TYR A 105 7.98 -9.25 -2.10
CA TYR A 105 7.33 -8.79 -0.88
C TYR A 105 6.57 -9.94 -0.22
N LEU A 106 6.41 -9.84 1.10
CA LEU A 106 5.30 -10.45 1.80
C LEU A 106 4.16 -9.42 1.86
N LEU A 107 3.02 -9.76 1.29
CA LEU A 107 1.88 -8.87 1.19
C LEU A 107 0.69 -9.41 1.97
N PHE A 108 0.13 -8.53 2.79
CA PHE A 108 -1.19 -8.67 3.39
C PHE A 108 -2.14 -7.88 2.49
N ILE A 109 -3.10 -8.57 1.90
CA ILE A 109 -3.99 -8.02 0.87
C ILE A 109 -5.42 -8.17 1.33
N ASN A 110 -6.18 -7.09 1.20
CA ASN A 110 -7.63 -7.10 1.38
C ASN A 110 -8.33 -7.14 0.01
N LYS A 111 -9.54 -7.66 -0.02
CA LYS A 111 -10.39 -7.67 -1.21
C LYS A 111 -11.68 -6.92 -0.93
N TYR A 112 -11.84 -5.78 -1.59
CA TYR A 112 -13.01 -4.92 -1.45
C TYR A 112 -13.65 -4.69 -2.82
N LYS A 113 -14.96 -4.92 -2.93
CA LYS A 113 -15.72 -4.79 -4.19
C LYS A 113 -15.09 -5.52 -5.39
N GLY A 114 -14.43 -6.65 -5.14
CA GLY A 114 -13.78 -7.46 -6.17
C GLY A 114 -12.34 -7.06 -6.49
N GLU A 115 -11.86 -5.92 -5.99
CA GLU A 115 -10.50 -5.44 -6.20
C GLU A 115 -9.58 -5.84 -5.06
N TYR A 116 -8.31 -6.07 -5.38
CA TYR A 116 -7.27 -6.36 -4.40
C TYR A 116 -6.56 -5.07 -4.01
N THR A 117 -6.52 -4.77 -2.73
CA THR A 117 -5.91 -3.54 -2.22
C THR A 117 -4.91 -3.85 -1.12
N THR A 118 -3.94 -2.96 -0.99
CA THR A 118 -3.05 -2.91 0.16
C THR A 118 -2.69 -1.48 0.49
N SER A 119 -2.28 -1.23 1.74
CA SER A 119 -1.84 0.07 2.20
C SER A 119 -0.57 -0.04 3.04
N THR A 120 0.04 1.10 3.33
CA THR A 120 1.16 1.20 4.28
C THR A 120 0.77 0.70 5.68
N CYS A 121 -0.52 0.71 6.04
CA CYS A 121 -1.00 0.23 7.33
C CYS A 121 -1.12 -1.31 7.43
N GLN A 122 -1.00 -2.06 6.33
CA GLN A 122 -1.28 -3.50 6.32
C GLN A 122 -0.07 -4.40 6.65
N ARG A 123 1.01 -3.85 7.21
CA ARG A 123 2.26 -4.59 7.51
C ARG A 123 2.85 -5.37 6.33
N SER A 124 2.55 -4.99 5.09
CA SER A 124 3.25 -5.53 3.91
C SER A 124 4.72 -5.07 3.93
N PHE A 125 5.67 -5.96 3.63
CA PHE A 125 7.10 -5.66 3.72
C PHE A 125 7.94 -6.34 2.63
N LEU A 126 9.11 -5.78 2.34
CA LEU A 126 10.11 -6.37 1.45
C LEU A 126 10.70 -7.63 2.08
N LEU A 127 10.88 -8.71 1.32
CA LEU A 127 11.49 -9.93 1.86
C LEU A 127 12.94 -9.75 2.34
N THR A 128 13.59 -8.65 1.97
CA THR A 128 14.91 -8.28 2.49
C THR A 128 14.86 -7.76 3.94
N ASP A 129 13.69 -7.43 4.46
CA ASP A 129 13.48 -7.14 5.90
C ASP A 129 13.48 -8.46 6.68
N THR A 130 14.66 -8.85 7.14
CA THR A 130 14.89 -10.11 7.86
C THR A 130 14.20 -10.17 9.21
N VAL A 131 13.95 -9.02 9.85
CA VAL A 131 13.28 -8.94 11.15
C VAL A 131 11.80 -9.28 10.98
N SER A 132 11.12 -8.58 10.07
CA SER A 132 9.70 -8.85 9.77
C SER A 132 9.50 -10.25 9.18
N LEU A 133 10.43 -10.73 8.34
CA LEU A 133 10.35 -12.07 7.77
C LEU A 133 10.45 -13.15 8.85
N LYS A 134 11.40 -13.02 9.79
CA LYS A 134 11.56 -13.98 10.90
C LYS A 134 10.34 -13.98 11.82
N GLU A 135 9.78 -12.79 12.14
CA GLU A 135 8.54 -12.68 12.91
C GLU A 135 7.39 -13.43 12.21
N PHE A 136 7.24 -13.24 10.90
CA PHE A 136 6.21 -13.93 10.13
C PHE A 136 6.42 -15.45 10.04
N GLU A 137 7.66 -15.91 9.86
CA GLU A 137 7.98 -17.34 9.82
C GLU A 137 7.67 -18.05 11.14
N LEU A 138 7.82 -17.38 12.28
CA LEU A 138 7.39 -17.93 13.57
C LEU A 138 5.87 -18.05 13.68
N LEU A 139 5.11 -17.20 12.99
CA LEU A 139 3.65 -17.23 12.99
C LEU A 139 3.07 -18.36 12.14
N VAL A 140 3.73 -18.73 11.03
CA VAL A 140 3.21 -19.71 10.05
C VAL A 140 3.82 -21.11 10.16
N LYS A 141 4.72 -21.33 11.12
CA LYS A 141 5.18 -22.67 11.53
C LYS A 141 4.09 -23.39 12.30
#